data_AF-A0A6C0H3F1-F1
#
_entry.id   AF-A0A6C0H3F1-F1
#
_cell.length_a   1.000
_cell.length_b   1.000
_cell.length_c   1.000
_cell.angle_alpha   90.00
_cell.angle_beta   90.00
_cell.angle_gamma   90.00
#
_symmetry.space_group_name_H-M   'P 1'
#
loop_
_entity.id
_entity.type
_entity.pdbx_description
1 polymer ?
#
loop_
_entity_poly.entity_id
_entity_poly.type
_entity_poly.pdbx_seq_one_letter_code
_entity_poly.pdbx_strand_id
1 'polypeptide(L)'
;MSHNIYISIMQHFDKIICINLRERTDKYNAVKTVFDKLKLDVEFYHAEKHKTSGRIGCFESHISVIQNCYEKNLQNVLIFEDDVIDTPAYSSNVISNIELYMKNNEWCEYLQLGYTILPHEFYSYFTSVNLDSNYTRANIIKYNGNCAHAYIVNRKGMERILKTWKQSVYEKELDLDVYYKELFSENGAACCPILFDQNFCIDSDNDTATTSYYKLMRDVSCVQYNFSFLYFLSLCREYIRICIIIILCAVVFFAGFVSYFLYKNKKYKNWILKKTSYLT
;
A
#
# COMPACT_ATOMS: atom_id res chain seq x y z
N MET A 1 -34.99 4.20 -11.51
CA MET A 1 -34.62 4.58 -10.13
C MET A 1 -33.51 3.65 -9.65
N SER A 2 -32.26 3.97 -9.99
CA SER A 2 -31.08 3.23 -9.55
C SER A 2 -30.63 3.77 -8.20
N HIS A 3 -30.97 3.07 -7.12
CA HIS A 3 -30.38 3.31 -5.80
C HIS A 3 -28.90 2.96 -5.87
N ASN A 4 -28.04 3.97 -6.12
CA ASN A 4 -26.62 3.84 -5.83
C ASN A 4 -26.48 3.72 -4.32
N ILE A 5 -26.26 2.49 -3.85
CA ILE A 5 -25.90 2.23 -2.46
C ILE A 5 -24.51 2.83 -2.27
N TYR A 6 -24.46 4.08 -1.80
CA TYR A 6 -23.29 4.59 -1.10
C TYR A 6 -23.19 3.76 0.19
N ILE A 7 -22.54 2.60 0.12
CA ILE A 7 -22.07 1.93 1.33
C ILE A 7 -21.05 2.89 1.92
N SER A 8 -21.46 3.58 2.98
CA SER A 8 -20.55 4.43 3.74
C SER A 8 -19.42 3.52 4.21
N ILE A 9 -18.19 3.91 3.93
CA ILE A 9 -16.96 3.28 4.44
C ILE A 9 -17.02 2.99 5.95
N MET A 10 -17.84 3.75 6.69
CA MET A 10 -18.13 3.56 8.11
C MET A 10 -18.78 2.22 8.45
N GLN A 11 -19.39 1.52 7.50
CA GLN A 11 -19.91 0.17 7.75
C GLN A 11 -18.80 -0.88 7.87
N HIS A 12 -17.57 -0.53 7.47
CA HIS A 12 -16.44 -1.44 7.37
C HIS A 12 -15.41 -1.27 8.50
N PHE A 13 -15.33 -0.09 9.10
CA PHE A 13 -14.41 0.18 10.21
C PHE A 13 -15.18 0.60 11.45
N ASP A 14 -14.79 0.07 12.60
CA ASP A 14 -15.37 0.52 13.87
C ASP A 14 -14.94 1.97 14.17
N LYS A 15 -13.78 2.38 13.66
CA LYS A 15 -13.28 3.74 13.76
C LYS A 15 -12.30 4.10 12.65
N ILE A 16 -12.38 5.36 12.22
CA ILE A 16 -11.38 6.03 11.39
C ILE A 16 -10.77 7.15 12.23
N ILE A 17 -9.45 7.16 12.37
CA ILE A 17 -8.73 8.07 13.25
C ILE A 17 -7.63 8.76 12.47
N CYS A 18 -7.45 10.06 12.67
CA CYS A 18 -6.30 10.81 12.18
C CYS A 18 -5.51 11.38 13.36
N ILE A 19 -4.22 11.08 13.41
CA ILE A 19 -3.29 11.61 14.40
C ILE A 19 -2.79 12.96 13.89
N ASN A 20 -2.94 14.00 14.71
CA ASN A 20 -2.52 15.36 14.40
C ASN A 20 -1.90 15.99 15.64
N LEU A 21 -0.81 16.73 15.48
CA LEU A 21 -0.29 17.57 16.58
C LEU A 21 -1.25 18.73 16.83
N ARG A 22 -1.65 18.96 18.10
CA ARG A 22 -2.61 20.01 18.47
C ARG A 22 -2.24 21.39 17.94
N GLU A 23 -0.95 21.71 17.88
CA GLU A 23 -0.44 22.99 17.38
C GLU A 23 -0.43 23.11 15.84
N ARG A 24 -0.46 21.98 15.10
CA ARG A 24 -0.41 21.92 13.64
C ARG A 24 -1.80 22.08 13.01
N THR A 25 -2.38 23.25 13.22
CA THR A 25 -3.68 23.64 12.65
C THR A 25 -3.64 23.73 11.12
N ASP A 26 -2.48 24.00 10.54
CA ASP A 26 -2.24 23.99 9.09
C ASP A 26 -2.44 22.59 8.50
N LYS A 27 -1.83 21.56 9.10
CA LYS A 27 -2.01 20.16 8.70
C LYS A 27 -3.44 19.68 8.91
N TYR A 28 -4.01 20.00 10.07
CA TYR A 28 -5.41 19.70 10.37
C TYR A 28 -6.35 20.22 9.27
N ASN A 29 -6.21 21.49 8.86
CA ASN A 29 -7.06 22.07 7.82
C ASN A 29 -6.84 21.42 6.45
N ALA A 30 -5.58 21.10 6.11
CA ALA A 30 -5.24 20.43 4.86
C ALA A 30 -5.86 19.03 4.78
N VAL A 31 -5.62 18.19 5.80
CA VAL A 31 -6.13 16.82 5.82
C VAL A 31 -7.65 16.77 5.97
N LYS A 32 -8.24 17.70 6.72
CA LYS A 32 -9.70 17.81 6.82
C LYS A 32 -10.34 18.07 5.45
N THR A 33 -9.71 18.86 4.59
CA THR A 33 -10.20 19.08 3.22
C THR A 33 -10.22 17.78 2.41
N VAL A 34 -9.21 16.92 2.59
CA VAL A 34 -9.17 15.58 1.98
C VAL A 34 -10.31 14.72 2.51
N PHE A 35 -10.50 14.65 3.84
CA PHE A 35 -11.56 13.85 4.44
C PHE A 35 -12.96 14.33 4.08
N ASP A 36 -13.19 15.64 4.01
CA ASP A 36 -14.46 16.24 3.59
C ASP A 36 -14.75 15.89 2.11
N LYS A 37 -13.74 15.98 1.23
CA LYS A 37 -13.83 15.58 -0.19
C LYS A 37 -14.21 14.11 -0.32
N LEU A 38 -13.59 13.24 0.48
CA LEU A 38 -13.82 11.80 0.48
C LEU A 38 -15.06 11.37 1.29
N LYS A 39 -15.70 12.31 2.00
CA LYS A 39 -16.83 12.05 2.91
C LYS A 39 -16.50 11.00 3.98
N LEU A 40 -15.30 11.08 4.55
CA LEU A 40 -14.86 10.24 5.66
C LEU A 40 -15.27 10.87 6.99
N ASP A 41 -15.92 10.10 7.86
CA ASP A 41 -16.13 10.50 9.27
C ASP A 41 -14.90 10.10 10.08
N VAL A 42 -14.03 11.08 10.35
CA VAL A 42 -12.73 10.87 10.98
C VAL A 42 -12.69 11.52 12.36
N GLU A 43 -12.30 10.74 13.38
CA GLU A 43 -11.97 11.28 14.69
C GLU A 43 -10.51 11.74 14.72
N PHE A 44 -10.29 12.96 15.18
CA PHE A 44 -8.93 13.48 15.35
C PHE A 44 -8.39 13.16 16.74
N TYR A 45 -7.26 12.47 16.78
CA TYR A 45 -6.45 12.34 17.98
C TYR A 45 -5.44 13.47 18.01
N HIS A 46 -5.70 14.49 18.83
CA HIS A 46 -4.81 15.64 18.99
C HIS A 46 -3.70 15.33 19.99
N ALA A 47 -2.51 15.00 19.48
CA ALA A 47 -1.32 14.75 20.26
C ALA A 47 -0.64 16.05 20.70
N GLU A 48 -0.02 16.01 21.87
CA GLU A 48 0.89 17.07 22.32
C GLU A 48 2.27 16.82 21.73
N LYS A 49 2.94 17.90 21.30
CA LYS A 49 4.29 17.78 20.75
C LYS A 49 5.25 17.25 21.79
N HIS A 50 5.94 16.18 21.45
CA HIS A 50 6.94 15.59 22.33
C HIS A 50 8.14 16.55 22.47
N LYS A 51 8.60 16.74 23.72
CA LYS A 51 9.51 17.83 24.08
C LYS A 51 10.90 17.74 23.45
N THR A 52 11.36 16.52 23.15
CA THR A 52 12.75 16.28 22.75
C THR A 52 12.91 15.56 21.41
N SER A 53 11.85 14.95 20.87
CA SER A 53 11.93 14.16 19.64
C SER A 53 10.54 13.93 19.05
N GLY A 54 10.34 14.38 17.81
CA GLY A 54 9.09 14.16 17.08
C GLY A 54 8.86 12.69 16.75
N ARG A 55 9.92 11.92 16.43
CA ARG A 55 9.83 10.46 16.20
C ARG A 55 9.25 9.72 17.40
N ILE A 56 9.68 10.09 18.62
CA ILE A 56 9.12 9.52 19.86
C ILE A 56 7.65 9.93 19.99
N GLY A 57 7.34 11.21 19.78
CA GLY A 57 5.95 11.70 19.82
C GLY A 57 5.03 11.01 18.81
N CYS A 58 5.51 10.77 17.59
CA CYS A 58 4.78 10.00 16.57
C CYS A 58 4.53 8.57 17.08
N PHE A 59 5.58 7.86 17.48
CA PHE A 59 5.46 6.50 17.99
C PHE A 59 4.45 6.41 19.15
N GLU A 60 4.60 7.25 20.17
CA GLU A 60 3.73 7.29 21.36
C GLU A 60 2.28 7.62 21.00
N SER A 61 2.04 8.48 20.01
CA SER A 61 0.70 8.84 19.54
C SER A 61 0.01 7.64 18.89
N HIS A 62 0.72 6.89 18.04
CA HIS A 62 0.19 5.66 17.46
C HIS A 62 -0.11 4.61 18.53
N ILE A 63 0.81 4.37 19.48
CA ILE A 63 0.56 3.43 20.58
C ILE A 63 -0.65 3.86 21.43
N SER A 64 -0.80 5.14 21.70
CA SER A 64 -1.94 5.67 22.47
C SER A 64 -3.27 5.46 21.75
N VAL A 65 -3.33 5.72 20.44
CA VAL A 65 -4.50 5.44 19.62
C VAL A 65 -4.82 3.94 19.60
N ILE A 66 -3.82 3.09 19.37
CA ILE A 66 -3.97 1.63 19.35
C ILE A 66 -4.49 1.12 20.69
N GLN A 67 -3.92 1.59 21.80
CA GLN A 67 -4.35 1.20 23.14
C GLN A 67 -5.81 1.59 23.39
N ASN A 68 -6.20 2.82 23.05
CA ASN A 68 -7.58 3.28 23.23
C ASN A 68 -8.58 2.47 22.40
N CYS A 69 -8.25 2.16 21.14
CA CYS A 69 -9.06 1.32 20.27
C CYS A 69 -9.20 -0.11 20.81
N TYR A 70 -8.11 -0.69 21.30
CA TYR A 70 -8.11 -2.04 21.84
C TYR A 70 -8.97 -2.16 23.10
N GLU A 71 -8.83 -1.21 24.04
CA GLU A 71 -9.60 -1.11 25.29
C GLU A 71 -11.10 -0.92 25.03
N LYS A 72 -11.47 -0.20 23.96
CA LYS A 72 -12.86 -0.03 23.49
C LYS A 72 -13.42 -1.26 22.77
N ASN A 73 -12.69 -2.37 22.72
CA ASN A 73 -13.07 -3.60 22.01
C ASN A 73 -13.33 -3.43 20.50
N LEU A 74 -12.66 -2.47 19.87
CA LEU A 74 -12.72 -2.31 18.41
C LEU A 74 -12.02 -3.50 17.73
N GLN A 75 -12.57 -3.90 16.59
CA GLN A 75 -12.14 -5.04 15.79
C GLN A 75 -11.27 -4.62 14.61
N ASN A 76 -11.65 -3.55 13.91
CA ASN A 76 -10.90 -3.04 12.76
C ASN A 76 -10.92 -1.51 12.77
N VAL A 77 -9.73 -0.91 12.77
CA VAL A 77 -9.56 0.54 12.76
C VAL A 77 -8.68 0.99 11.60
N LEU A 78 -9.04 2.12 11.01
CA LEU A 78 -8.25 2.80 9.98
C LEU A 78 -7.58 4.01 10.62
N ILE A 79 -6.26 4.08 10.52
CA ILE A 79 -5.44 5.13 11.13
C ILE A 79 -4.71 5.90 10.02
N PHE A 80 -4.78 7.22 10.14
CA PHE A 80 -4.11 8.20 9.28
C PHE A 80 -3.16 9.08 10.10
N GLU A 81 -2.11 9.58 9.45
CA GLU A 81 -1.39 10.78 9.86
C GLU A 81 -2.01 12.03 9.21
N ASP A 82 -1.63 13.21 9.70
CA ASP A 82 -2.20 14.50 9.29
C ASP A 82 -1.61 15.10 8.00
N ASP A 83 -0.73 14.36 7.34
CA ASP A 83 -0.17 14.71 6.03
C ASP A 83 -0.66 13.80 4.90
N VAL A 84 -1.72 13.02 5.14
CA VAL A 84 -2.29 12.14 4.12
C VAL A 84 -3.03 12.92 3.01
N ILE A 85 -2.87 12.47 1.76
CA ILE A 85 -3.66 12.92 0.60
C ILE A 85 -4.23 11.74 -0.19
N ASP A 86 -5.33 11.99 -0.93
CA ASP A 86 -5.94 10.96 -1.77
C ASP A 86 -5.26 10.83 -3.14
N THR A 87 -5.22 9.61 -3.68
CA THR A 87 -4.75 9.35 -5.05
C THR A 87 -5.92 9.04 -6.00
N PRO A 88 -5.72 9.07 -7.33
CA PRO A 88 -6.75 8.66 -8.29
C PRO A 88 -7.20 7.19 -8.15
N ALA A 89 -6.46 6.34 -7.43
CA ALA A 89 -6.89 4.97 -7.15
C ALA A 89 -7.89 4.88 -5.98
N TYR A 90 -8.07 5.95 -5.19
CA TYR A 90 -9.05 5.94 -4.11
C TYR A 90 -10.46 5.67 -4.67
N SER A 91 -11.15 4.73 -4.03
CA SER A 91 -12.52 4.38 -4.32
C SER A 91 -13.13 3.69 -3.11
N SER A 92 -14.36 4.06 -2.74
CA SER A 92 -15.09 3.41 -1.65
C SER A 92 -15.24 1.90 -1.87
N ASN A 93 -15.38 1.47 -3.13
CA ASN A 93 -15.45 0.05 -3.47
C ASN A 93 -14.13 -0.68 -3.21
N VAL A 94 -12.99 -0.03 -3.46
CA VAL A 94 -11.67 -0.63 -3.21
C VAL A 94 -11.47 -0.82 -1.71
N ILE A 95 -11.83 0.18 -0.90
CA ILE A 95 -11.78 0.06 0.56
C ILE A 95 -12.71 -1.05 1.07
N SER A 96 -13.92 -1.14 0.53
CA SER A 96 -14.88 -2.20 0.90
C SER A 96 -14.32 -3.60 0.61
N ASN A 97 -13.63 -3.76 -0.53
CA ASN A 97 -12.98 -5.03 -0.89
C ASN A 97 -11.80 -5.35 0.04
N ILE A 98 -11.01 -4.35 0.42
CA ILE A 98 -9.90 -4.51 1.35
C ILE A 98 -10.39 -4.99 2.72
N GLU A 99 -11.50 -4.41 3.20
CA GLU A 99 -12.07 -4.85 4.47
C GLU A 99 -12.63 -6.27 4.40
N LEU A 100 -13.36 -6.60 3.34
CA LEU A 100 -13.85 -7.96 3.10
C LEU A 100 -12.68 -8.96 3.02
N TYR A 101 -11.58 -8.56 2.38
CA TYR A 101 -10.36 -9.35 2.33
C TYR A 101 -9.81 -9.59 3.74
N MET A 102 -9.61 -8.55 4.56
CA MET A 102 -9.08 -8.71 5.92
C MET A 102 -9.99 -9.56 6.81
N LYS A 103 -11.32 -9.40 6.68
CA LYS A 103 -12.31 -10.25 7.38
C LYS A 103 -12.17 -11.73 7.03
N ASN A 104 -11.90 -12.04 5.76
CA ASN A 104 -11.76 -13.41 5.27
C ASN A 104 -10.34 -13.99 5.43
N ASN A 105 -9.36 -13.15 5.78
CA ASN A 105 -7.96 -13.53 5.88
C ASN A 105 -7.40 -13.16 7.26
N GLU A 106 -7.71 -13.97 8.27
CA GLU A 106 -7.33 -13.72 9.66
C GLU A 106 -5.81 -13.55 9.90
N TRP A 107 -4.98 -14.03 8.98
CA TRP A 107 -3.53 -13.87 9.05
C TRP A 107 -3.08 -12.42 8.80
N CYS A 108 -3.88 -11.63 8.07
CA CYS A 108 -3.61 -10.25 7.71
C CYS A 108 -4.05 -9.35 8.86
N GLU A 109 -3.07 -8.95 9.68
CA GLU A 109 -3.29 -8.16 10.89
C GLU A 109 -3.11 -6.67 10.65
N TYR A 110 -2.34 -6.32 9.63
CA TYR A 110 -1.94 -4.97 9.25
C TYR A 110 -1.99 -4.82 7.73
N LEU A 111 -2.63 -3.77 7.22
CA LEU A 111 -2.74 -3.50 5.80
C LEU A 111 -2.49 -2.04 5.48
N GLN A 112 -1.44 -1.76 4.70
CA GLN A 112 -1.10 -0.39 4.29
C GLN A 112 -1.94 0.07 3.10
N LEU A 113 -2.49 1.29 3.20
CA LEU A 113 -3.20 1.96 2.12
C LEU A 113 -2.34 3.04 1.43
N GLY A 114 -1.27 3.45 2.10
CA GLY A 114 -0.21 4.30 1.60
C GLY A 114 1.12 3.87 2.22
N TYR A 115 2.19 3.92 1.42
CA TYR A 115 3.55 3.56 1.84
C TYR A 115 4.59 4.11 0.86
N THR A 116 5.83 4.20 1.32
CA THR A 116 6.99 4.51 0.50
C THR A 116 7.77 3.25 0.15
N ILE A 117 8.19 3.16 -1.10
CA ILE A 117 9.04 2.07 -1.62
C ILE A 117 10.47 2.60 -1.68
N LEU A 118 11.36 2.06 -0.84
CA LEU A 118 12.76 2.45 -0.86
C LEU A 118 13.51 1.75 -2.02
N PRO A 119 14.60 2.35 -2.54
CA PRO A 119 15.32 1.78 -3.68
C PRO A 119 15.77 0.32 -3.49
N HIS A 120 16.17 -0.06 -2.27
CA HIS A 120 16.59 -1.42 -1.95
C HIS A 120 15.42 -2.43 -1.90
N GLU A 121 14.17 -1.96 -1.97
CA GLU A 121 12.96 -2.78 -1.92
C GLU A 121 12.29 -2.95 -3.28
N PHE A 122 12.82 -2.31 -4.34
CA PHE A 122 12.22 -2.41 -5.67
C PHE A 122 12.04 -3.86 -6.10
N TYR A 123 13.04 -4.71 -5.84
CA TYR A 123 12.95 -6.13 -6.17
C TYR A 123 11.79 -6.82 -5.44
N SER A 124 11.68 -6.70 -4.11
CA SER A 124 10.61 -7.33 -3.33
C SER A 124 9.23 -6.75 -3.69
N TYR A 125 9.16 -5.45 -3.96
CA TYR A 125 7.95 -4.78 -4.39
C TYR A 125 7.45 -5.30 -5.76
N PHE A 126 8.30 -5.30 -6.79
CA PHE A 126 7.92 -5.73 -8.14
C PHE A 126 7.64 -7.25 -8.22
N THR A 127 8.26 -8.05 -7.35
CA THR A 127 8.05 -9.51 -7.29
C THR A 127 6.96 -9.95 -6.30
N SER A 128 6.40 -9.03 -5.51
CA SER A 128 5.35 -9.32 -4.51
C SER A 128 4.14 -10.06 -5.11
N VAL A 129 3.63 -11.07 -4.40
CA VAL A 129 2.50 -11.89 -4.85
C VAL A 129 1.18 -11.11 -4.70
N ASN A 130 0.27 -11.24 -5.68
CA ASN A 130 -1.12 -10.78 -5.52
C ASN A 130 -1.86 -11.78 -4.64
N LEU A 131 -2.41 -11.30 -3.54
CA LEU A 131 -3.12 -12.12 -2.56
C LEU A 131 -4.61 -12.23 -2.87
N ASP A 132 -5.12 -11.26 -3.63
CA ASP A 132 -6.52 -11.19 -4.00
C ASP A 132 -6.74 -11.59 -5.46
N SER A 133 -6.55 -12.88 -5.76
CA SER A 133 -6.77 -13.41 -7.12
C SER A 133 -8.25 -13.54 -7.50
N ASN A 134 -9.18 -13.35 -6.55
CA ASN A 134 -10.62 -13.58 -6.73
C ASN A 134 -11.46 -12.29 -6.77
N TYR A 135 -10.98 -11.15 -6.26
CA TYR A 135 -11.70 -9.88 -6.34
C TYR A 135 -11.06 -8.93 -7.35
N THR A 136 -11.85 -8.53 -8.33
CA THR A 136 -11.38 -7.86 -9.55
C THR A 136 -11.02 -6.38 -9.41
N ARG A 137 -10.78 -5.81 -8.21
CA ARG A 137 -10.53 -4.35 -8.08
C ARG A 137 -9.60 -3.85 -6.96
N ALA A 138 -9.19 -4.67 -5.99
CA ALA A 138 -8.18 -4.26 -5.01
C ALA A 138 -6.93 -5.13 -5.25
N ASN A 139 -5.84 -4.60 -5.81
CA ASN A 139 -4.61 -5.41 -5.90
C ASN A 139 -3.95 -5.40 -4.52
N ILE A 140 -4.43 -6.27 -3.63
CA ILE A 140 -3.81 -6.53 -2.35
C ILE A 140 -2.59 -7.42 -2.60
N ILE A 141 -1.45 -6.98 -2.10
CA ILE A 141 -0.16 -7.60 -2.36
C ILE A 141 0.51 -8.01 -1.04
N LYS A 142 1.27 -9.10 -1.08
CA LYS A 142 2.14 -9.50 0.04
C LYS A 142 3.37 -8.61 0.05
N TYR A 143 3.22 -7.44 0.68
CA TYR A 143 4.25 -6.43 0.78
C TYR A 143 4.03 -5.61 2.06
N ASN A 144 5.13 -5.17 2.66
CA ASN A 144 5.15 -4.30 3.84
C ASN A 144 6.17 -3.19 3.55
N GLY A 145 5.66 -2.05 3.09
CA GLY A 145 6.46 -0.88 2.74
C GLY A 145 6.81 -0.03 3.96
N ASN A 146 7.52 1.08 3.73
CA ASN A 146 7.83 2.03 4.80
C ASN A 146 6.73 3.09 4.90
N CYS A 147 6.73 3.87 5.98
CA CYS A 147 5.69 4.84 6.36
C CYS A 147 4.40 4.20 6.89
N ALA A 148 3.84 4.85 7.91
CA ALA A 148 2.59 4.47 8.58
C ALA A 148 1.50 5.56 8.45
N HIS A 149 1.56 6.41 7.41
CA HIS A 149 0.64 7.54 7.23
C HIS A 149 -0.81 7.15 6.90
N ALA A 150 -1.03 5.92 6.40
CA ALA A 150 -2.38 5.39 6.14
C ALA A 150 -2.41 3.85 6.20
N TYR A 151 -3.01 3.29 7.24
CA TYR A 151 -3.09 1.82 7.41
C TYR A 151 -4.32 1.36 8.18
N ILE A 152 -4.69 0.11 7.96
CA ILE A 152 -5.71 -0.62 8.70
C ILE A 152 -5.00 -1.59 9.64
N VAL A 153 -5.49 -1.69 10.87
CA VAL A 153 -5.05 -2.72 11.82
C VAL A 153 -6.26 -3.36 12.49
N ASN A 154 -6.25 -4.70 12.54
CA ASN A 154 -7.29 -5.45 13.20
C ASN A 154 -6.97 -5.69 14.67
N ARG A 155 -7.90 -6.26 15.43
CA ARG A 155 -7.75 -6.51 16.87
C ARG A 155 -6.52 -7.36 17.20
N LYS A 156 -6.20 -8.39 16.41
CA LYS A 156 -5.01 -9.23 16.62
C LYS A 156 -3.74 -8.40 16.41
N GLY A 157 -3.71 -7.55 15.38
CA GLY A 157 -2.61 -6.63 15.12
C GLY A 157 -2.42 -5.60 16.24
N MET A 158 -3.53 -5.01 16.73
CA MET A 158 -3.50 -4.11 17.88
C MET A 158 -2.96 -4.81 19.13
N GLU A 159 -3.43 -6.02 19.43
CA GLU A 159 -2.93 -6.81 20.56
C GLU A 159 -1.43 -7.11 20.43
N ARG A 160 -0.97 -7.49 19.23
CA ARG A 160 0.44 -7.76 18.95
C ARG A 160 1.30 -6.53 19.21
N ILE A 161 0.88 -5.37 18.70
CA ILE A 161 1.56 -4.09 18.95
C ILE A 161 1.68 -3.84 20.46
N LEU A 162 0.55 -3.94 21.20
CA LEU A 162 0.52 -3.65 22.64
C LEU A 162 1.40 -4.61 23.47
N LYS A 163 1.60 -5.85 23.01
CA LYS A 163 2.47 -6.82 23.67
C LYS A 163 3.97 -6.58 23.43
N THR A 164 4.35 -6.02 22.27
CA THR A 164 5.77 -6.00 21.85
C THR A 164 6.39 -4.61 21.86
N TRP A 165 5.61 -3.53 21.76
CA TRP A 165 6.17 -2.18 21.52
C TRP A 165 7.23 -1.79 22.54
N LYS A 166 7.03 -2.09 23.82
CA LYS A 166 7.99 -1.75 24.89
C LYS A 166 9.35 -2.40 24.68
N GLN A 167 9.40 -3.63 24.18
CA GLN A 167 10.67 -4.33 23.94
C GLN A 167 11.42 -3.69 22.77
N SER A 168 10.69 -3.32 21.71
CA SER A 168 11.26 -2.66 20.53
C SER A 168 11.84 -1.28 20.82
N VAL A 169 11.27 -0.55 21.79
CA VAL A 169 11.74 0.77 22.23
C VAL A 169 13.18 0.75 22.80
N TYR A 170 13.61 -0.35 23.43
CA TYR A 170 14.92 -0.41 24.09
C TYR A 170 16.04 -1.01 23.23
N GLU A 171 15.71 -1.69 22.13
CA GLU A 171 16.69 -2.41 21.31
C GLU A 171 17.08 -1.67 20.03
N LYS A 172 16.17 -0.85 19.50
CA LYS A 172 16.32 -0.16 18.21
C LYS A 172 15.70 1.21 18.36
N GLU A 173 16.44 2.26 18.00
CA GLU A 173 15.98 3.65 18.08
C GLU A 173 14.49 3.78 17.71
N LEU A 174 13.70 4.50 18.53
CA LEU A 174 12.26 4.66 18.39
C LEU A 174 11.87 5.16 16.98
N ASP A 175 11.56 4.21 16.09
CA ASP A 175 11.08 4.41 14.73
C ASP A 175 9.87 3.51 14.51
N LEU A 176 8.71 4.15 14.30
CA LEU A 176 7.45 3.46 14.10
C LEU A 176 7.45 2.61 12.83
N ASP A 177 8.04 3.14 11.74
CA ASP A 177 8.05 2.49 10.44
C ASP A 177 8.89 1.23 10.49
N VAL A 178 10.10 1.31 11.08
CA VAL A 178 10.98 0.14 11.25
C VAL A 178 10.30 -0.90 12.14
N TYR A 179 9.69 -0.47 13.24
CA TYR A 179 8.98 -1.37 14.16
C TYR A 179 7.83 -2.11 13.47
N TYR A 180 6.94 -1.40 12.76
CA TYR A 180 5.81 -2.03 12.07
C TYR A 180 6.26 -2.92 10.91
N LYS A 181 7.31 -2.53 10.20
CA LYS A 181 7.89 -3.32 9.12
C LYS A 181 8.39 -4.67 9.60
N GLU A 182 9.10 -4.70 10.73
CA GLU A 182 9.57 -5.93 11.36
C GLU A 182 8.43 -6.73 11.98
N LEU A 183 7.53 -6.06 12.72
CA LEU A 183 6.44 -6.73 13.45
C LEU A 183 5.46 -7.45 12.52
N PHE A 184 5.18 -6.85 11.36
CA PHE A 184 4.21 -7.35 10.40
C PHE A 184 4.84 -7.93 9.13
N SER A 185 6.12 -8.34 9.17
CA SER A 185 6.78 -8.99 8.01
C SER A 185 5.97 -10.19 7.48
N GLU A 186 5.46 -11.03 8.39
CA GLU A 186 4.66 -12.22 8.06
C GLU A 186 3.15 -11.99 8.10
N ASN A 187 2.69 -10.93 8.78
CA ASN A 187 1.26 -10.66 9.01
C ASN A 187 0.74 -9.39 8.31
N GLY A 188 1.59 -8.74 7.50
CA GLY A 188 1.28 -7.54 6.75
C GLY A 188 0.89 -7.80 5.30
N ALA A 189 0.10 -6.87 4.75
CA ALA A 189 -0.20 -6.74 3.33
C ALA A 189 -0.29 -5.25 2.95
N ALA A 190 -0.41 -4.97 1.66
CA ALA A 190 -0.50 -3.61 1.16
C ALA A 190 -1.47 -3.50 -0.02
N CYS A 191 -2.13 -2.36 -0.17
CA CYS A 191 -2.90 -2.04 -1.36
C CYS A 191 -1.99 -1.53 -2.49
N CYS A 192 -2.23 -1.98 -3.71
CA CYS A 192 -1.56 -1.51 -4.91
C CYS A 192 -2.62 -1.29 -6.01
N PRO A 193 -2.64 -0.15 -6.72
CA PRO A 193 -1.93 1.09 -6.42
C PRO A 193 -2.23 1.63 -5.01
N ILE A 194 -1.36 2.49 -4.48
CA ILE A 194 -1.62 3.16 -3.19
C ILE A 194 -2.87 4.05 -3.29
N LEU A 195 -3.71 4.04 -2.26
CA LEU A 195 -4.94 4.85 -2.20
C LEU A 195 -4.67 6.23 -1.60
N PHE A 196 -3.62 6.30 -0.78
CA PHE A 196 -3.23 7.51 -0.09
C PHE A 196 -1.72 7.74 -0.22
N ASP A 197 -1.35 8.97 -0.52
CA ASP A 197 0.04 9.41 -0.60
C ASP A 197 0.34 10.35 0.59
N GLN A 198 1.61 10.67 0.81
CA GLN A 198 2.05 11.59 1.85
C GLN A 198 2.33 12.97 1.26
N ASN A 199 1.85 14.02 1.92
CA ASN A 199 2.09 15.41 1.53
C ASN A 199 3.45 15.88 2.04
N PHE A 200 4.49 15.53 1.29
CA PHE A 200 5.87 15.93 1.59
C PHE A 200 6.15 17.44 1.50
N CYS A 201 5.21 18.23 0.95
CA CYS A 201 5.34 19.68 0.87
C CYS A 201 4.98 20.40 2.18
N ILE A 202 4.28 19.73 3.10
CA ILE A 202 3.97 20.29 4.42
C ILE A 202 5.00 19.79 5.42
N ASP A 203 5.43 20.66 6.35
CA ASP A 203 6.57 20.35 7.19
C ASP A 203 6.36 19.10 8.07
N SER A 204 7.36 18.20 8.14
CA SER A 204 7.38 17.09 9.11
C SER A 204 7.98 17.57 10.43
N ASP A 205 7.32 17.19 11.54
CA ASP A 205 7.80 17.41 12.90
C ASP A 205 8.64 16.25 13.45
N ASN A 206 8.75 15.12 12.72
CA ASN A 206 9.46 13.93 13.19
C ASN A 206 10.97 14.18 13.28
N ASP A 207 11.53 14.82 12.26
CA ASP A 207 12.93 15.18 12.19
C ASP A 207 13.09 16.70 12.27
N THR A 208 13.95 17.17 13.17
CA THR A 208 14.51 18.51 12.99
C THR A 208 15.33 18.47 11.71
N ALA A 209 15.02 19.30 10.72
CA ALA A 209 15.80 19.40 9.48
C ALA A 209 17.18 20.02 9.82
N THR A 210 18.06 19.24 10.46
CA THR A 210 19.31 19.70 11.06
C THR A 210 20.40 19.96 10.02
N THR A 211 20.20 19.51 8.77
CA THR A 211 21.18 19.65 7.70
C THR A 211 20.54 20.07 6.37
N SER A 212 21.30 20.80 5.55
CA SER A 212 20.91 21.19 4.19
C SER A 212 20.54 20.00 3.30
N TYR A 213 21.07 18.81 3.58
CA TYR A 213 20.72 17.57 2.92
C TYR A 213 19.26 17.18 3.16
N TYR A 214 18.79 17.19 4.42
CA TYR A 214 17.40 16.87 4.73
C TYR A 214 16.44 17.89 4.13
N LYS A 215 16.82 19.17 4.08
CA LYS A 215 16.03 20.20 3.39
C LYS A 215 15.91 19.92 1.89
N LEU A 216 17.03 19.63 1.22
CA LEU A 216 17.04 19.28 -0.20
C LEU A 216 16.22 18.01 -0.49
N MET A 217 16.38 16.96 0.32
CA MET A 217 15.61 15.73 0.16
C MET A 217 14.11 15.99 0.29
N ARG A 218 13.70 16.87 1.19
CA ARG A 218 12.29 17.28 1.35
C ARG A 218 11.79 18.10 0.17
N ASP A 219 12.59 19.01 -0.35
CA ASP A 219 12.25 19.75 -1.57
C ASP A 219 12.05 18.78 -2.75
N VAL A 220 12.93 17.78 -2.88
CA VAL A 220 12.79 16.70 -3.87
C VAL A 220 11.51 15.88 -3.63
N SER A 221 11.21 15.50 -2.39
CA SER A 221 10.00 14.76 -2.04
C SER A 221 8.72 15.58 -2.30
N CYS A 222 8.75 16.89 -2.07
CA CYS A 222 7.64 17.79 -2.43
C CYS A 222 7.46 17.87 -3.96
N VAL A 223 8.54 17.92 -4.73
CA VAL A 223 8.46 17.83 -6.20
C VAL A 223 7.91 16.46 -6.63
N GLN A 224 8.37 15.36 -6.04
CA GLN A 224 7.86 14.01 -6.29
C GLN A 224 6.34 13.91 -6.02
N TYR A 225 5.89 14.54 -4.93
CA TYR A 225 4.46 14.67 -4.59
C TYR A 225 3.67 15.38 -5.69
N ASN A 226 4.17 16.51 -6.21
CA ASN A 226 3.49 17.25 -7.29
C ASN A 226 3.30 16.43 -8.57
N PHE A 227 4.09 15.38 -8.77
CA PHE A 227 3.96 14.42 -9.88
C PHE A 227 3.29 13.10 -9.48
N SER A 228 2.79 12.98 -8.24
CA SER A 228 2.23 11.74 -7.68
C SER A 228 3.15 10.54 -7.92
N PHE A 229 4.46 10.74 -7.69
CA PHE A 229 5.49 9.76 -8.08
C PHE A 229 5.29 8.39 -7.44
N LEU A 230 4.92 8.32 -6.15
CA LEU A 230 4.69 7.05 -5.45
C LEU A 230 3.47 6.32 -6.03
N TYR A 231 2.40 7.04 -6.34
CA TYR A 231 1.26 6.51 -7.08
C TYR A 231 1.67 5.99 -8.47
N PHE A 232 2.43 6.76 -9.26
CA PHE A 232 2.90 6.33 -10.57
C PHE A 232 3.82 5.10 -10.50
N LEU A 233 4.74 5.06 -9.52
CA LEU A 233 5.59 3.90 -9.27
C LEU A 233 4.76 2.66 -8.95
N SER A 234 3.66 2.83 -8.21
CA SER A 234 2.75 1.72 -7.93
C SER A 234 2.00 1.22 -9.17
N LEU A 235 1.67 2.11 -10.10
CA LEU A 235 1.14 1.74 -11.41
C LEU A 235 2.18 1.01 -12.28
N CYS A 236 3.46 1.39 -12.22
CA CYS A 236 4.53 0.75 -12.99
C CYS A 236 4.60 -0.76 -12.73
N ARG A 237 4.30 -1.22 -11.51
CA ARG A 237 4.24 -2.65 -11.19
C ARG A 237 3.19 -3.39 -12.03
N GLU A 238 2.00 -2.81 -12.18
CA GLU A 238 0.94 -3.38 -13.00
C GLU A 238 1.32 -3.38 -14.48
N TYR A 239 1.92 -2.29 -14.98
CA TYR A 239 2.37 -2.20 -16.37
C TYR A 239 3.51 -3.17 -16.69
N ILE A 240 4.51 -3.31 -15.83
CA ILE A 240 5.62 -4.26 -16.02
C ILE A 240 5.08 -5.68 -16.11
N ARG A 241 4.10 -6.04 -15.27
CA ARG A 241 3.45 -7.36 -15.33
C ARG A 241 2.72 -7.58 -16.64
N ILE A 242 1.94 -6.60 -17.09
CA ILE A 242 1.24 -6.66 -18.39
C ILE A 242 2.27 -6.85 -19.52
N CYS A 243 3.37 -6.09 -19.52
CA CYS A 243 4.44 -6.24 -20.50
C CYS A 243 5.06 -7.65 -20.49
N ILE A 244 5.36 -8.20 -19.30
CA ILE A 244 5.89 -9.57 -19.17
C ILE A 244 4.89 -10.59 -19.73
N ILE A 245 3.60 -10.47 -19.42
CA ILE A 245 2.54 -11.35 -19.95
C ILE A 245 2.48 -11.26 -21.49
N ILE A 246 2.51 -10.05 -22.06
CA ILE A 246 2.51 -9.84 -23.51
C ILE A 246 3.73 -10.50 -24.16
N ILE A 247 4.93 -10.35 -23.57
CA ILE A 247 6.16 -10.98 -24.06
C ILE A 247 6.04 -12.50 -24.02
N LEU A 248 5.54 -13.08 -22.92
CA LEU A 248 5.33 -14.52 -22.79
C LEU A 248 4.33 -15.04 -23.83
N CYS A 249 3.20 -14.34 -24.04
CA CYS A 249 2.23 -14.67 -25.08
C CYS A 249 2.85 -14.61 -26.48
N ALA A 250 3.68 -13.61 -26.77
CA ALA A 250 4.39 -13.47 -28.03
C ALA A 250 5.39 -14.62 -28.25
N VAL A 251 6.13 -15.03 -27.22
CA VAL A 251 7.05 -16.18 -27.27
C VAL A 251 6.30 -17.48 -27.54
N VAL A 252 5.19 -17.73 -26.85
CA VAL A 252 4.34 -18.93 -27.07
C VAL A 252 3.77 -18.94 -28.49
N PHE A 253 3.25 -17.79 -28.96
CA PHE A 253 2.73 -17.64 -30.31
C PHE A 253 3.82 -17.91 -31.37
N PHE A 254 5.01 -17.34 -31.20
CA PHE A 254 6.14 -17.54 -32.11
C PHE A 254 6.62 -19.00 -32.11
N ALA A 255 6.72 -19.64 -30.95
CA ALA A 255 7.06 -21.06 -30.86
C ALA A 255 6.03 -21.96 -31.57
N GLY A 256 4.73 -21.65 -31.42
CA GLY A 256 3.65 -22.31 -32.14
C GLY A 256 3.73 -22.11 -33.66
N PHE A 257 4.03 -20.88 -34.10
CA PHE A 257 4.22 -20.55 -35.52
C PHE A 257 5.41 -21.31 -36.14
N VAL A 258 6.56 -21.33 -35.46
CA VAL A 258 7.75 -22.10 -35.90
C VAL A 258 7.41 -23.59 -35.98
N SER A 259 6.72 -24.14 -34.98
CA SER A 259 6.32 -25.55 -34.94
C SER A 259 5.37 -25.91 -36.09
N TYR A 260 4.39 -25.06 -36.38
CA TYR A 260 3.48 -25.21 -37.52
C TYR A 260 4.24 -25.18 -38.86
N PHE A 261 5.18 -24.24 -39.02
CA PHE A 261 5.98 -24.11 -40.23
C PHE A 261 6.88 -25.35 -40.45
N LEU A 262 7.53 -25.85 -39.39
CA LEU A 262 8.32 -27.07 -39.43
C LEU A 262 7.47 -28.31 -39.77
N TYR A 263 6.27 -28.43 -39.18
CA TYR A 263 5.32 -29.50 -39.49
C TYR A 263 4.89 -29.45 -40.97
N LYS A 264 4.52 -28.28 -41.48
CA LYS A 264 4.13 -28.09 -42.88
C LYS A 264 5.27 -28.45 -43.85
N ASN A 265 6.50 -28.03 -43.54
CA ASN A 265 7.68 -28.40 -44.32
C ASN A 265 7.98 -29.90 -44.31
N LYS A 266 7.86 -30.56 -43.15
CA LYS A 266 8.02 -32.03 -43.05
C LYS A 266 6.96 -32.76 -43.87
N LYS A 267 5.69 -32.31 -43.80
CA LYS A 267 4.59 -32.86 -44.60
C LYS A 267 4.82 -32.66 -46.10
N TYR A 268 5.31 -31.50 -46.52
CA TYR A 268 5.66 -31.20 -47.90
C TYR A 268 6.81 -32.07 -48.43
N LYS A 269 7.90 -32.22 -47.66
CA LYS A 269 9.01 -33.13 -48.00
C LYS A 269 8.53 -34.58 -48.13
N ASN A 270 7.72 -35.05 -47.20
CA ASN A 270 7.14 -36.40 -47.25
C ASN A 270 6.23 -36.60 -48.48
N TRP A 271 5.47 -35.57 -48.88
CA TRP A 271 4.64 -35.61 -50.09
C TRP A 271 5.49 -35.71 -51.37
N ILE A 272 6.59 -34.95 -51.46
CA ILE A 272 7.54 -35.05 -52.60
C ILE A 272 8.13 -36.47 -52.67
N LEU A 273 8.65 -36.99 -51.56
CA LEU A 273 9.26 -38.33 -51.50
C LEU A 273 8.29 -39.42 -51.92
N LYS A 274 7.03 -39.35 -51.47
CA LYS A 274 5.97 -40.27 -51.90
C LYS A 274 5.70 -40.15 -53.41
N LYS A 275 5.70 -38.94 -53.97
CA LYS A 275 5.43 -38.73 -55.40
C LYS A 275 6.56 -39.25 -56.29
N THR A 276 7.81 -39.14 -55.86
CA THR A 276 8.98 -39.69 -56.58
C THR A 276 9.04 -41.22 -56.55
N SER A 277 8.56 -41.88 -55.49
CA SER A 277 8.52 -43.36 -55.43
C SER A 277 7.46 -44.01 -56.31
N TYR A 278 6.51 -43.24 -56.85
CA TYR A 278 5.52 -43.72 -57.84
C TYR A 278 6.02 -43.54 -59.30
N LEU A 279 7.17 -42.90 -59.51
CA LEU A 279 7.75 -42.60 -60.83
C LEU A 279 8.99 -43.45 -61.14
N THR A 280 9.33 -44.40 -60.28
CA THR A 280 10.36 -45.44 -60.42
C THR A 280 9.69 -46.81 -60.35
#